data_AF-A0A4P9ZS90-F1
#
_entry.id   AF-A0A4P9ZS90-F1
#
_cell.length_a   1.000
_cell.length_b   1.000
_cell.length_c   1.000
_cell.angle_alpha   90.00
_cell.angle_beta   90.00
_cell.angle_gamma   90.00
#
_symmetry.space_group_name_H-M   'P 1'
#
loop_
_entity.id
_entity.type
_entity.pdbx_description
1 polymer ?
#
loop_
_entity_poly.entity_id
_entity_poly.type
_entity_poly.pdbx_seq_one_letter_code
_entity_poly.pdbx_strand_id
1 'polypeptide(L)'
;PVFGTEIAVAAEATQLDDGLPLPAVVIRCIEYLDDQGLYEIGLYRIPGSSSRCETDPHSVAGLLKLYLRELPSAPLTDELLPEFNAVV
;
A
#
# COMPACT_ATOMS: atom_id res chain seq x y z
N PRO A 1 4.89 4.69 -15.17
CA PRO A 1 3.75 4.86 -14.24
C PRO A 1 4.02 4.01 -13.00
N VAL A 2 3.59 4.42 -11.81
CA VAL A 2 3.81 3.65 -10.57
C VAL A 2 2.63 2.72 -10.26
N PHE A 3 1.41 3.19 -10.53
CA PHE A 3 0.17 2.42 -10.39
C PHE A 3 -0.10 1.60 -11.65
N GLY A 4 -0.74 0.43 -11.49
CA GLY A 4 -1.09 -0.43 -12.63
C GLY A 4 0.07 -1.23 -13.23
N THR A 5 1.26 -1.18 -12.63
CA THR A 5 2.47 -1.85 -13.12
C THR A 5 2.95 -2.92 -12.16
N GLU A 6 3.72 -3.87 -12.67
CA GLU A 6 4.37 -4.90 -11.85
C GLU A 6 5.16 -4.29 -10.68
N ILE A 7 5.07 -4.94 -9.52
CA ILE A 7 5.67 -4.41 -8.29
C ILE A 7 7.19 -4.27 -8.41
N ALA A 8 7.85 -5.21 -9.09
CA ALA A 8 9.28 -5.17 -9.36
C ALA A 8 9.66 -3.94 -10.23
N VAL A 9 8.88 -3.65 -11.26
CA VAL A 9 9.10 -2.50 -12.15
C VAL A 9 8.88 -1.18 -11.40
N ALA A 10 7.84 -1.11 -10.57
CA ALA A 10 7.57 0.05 -9.73
C ALA A 10 8.67 0.26 -8.67
N ALA A 11 9.20 -0.82 -8.10
CA ALA A 11 10.32 -0.79 -7.16
C ALA A 11 11.58 -0.27 -7.85
N GLU A 12 11.99 -0.84 -8.99
CA GLU A 12 13.18 -0.38 -9.72
C GLU A 12 13.11 1.11 -10.06
N ALA A 13 11.93 1.59 -10.47
CA ALA A 13 11.73 2.99 -10.87
C ALA A 13 11.69 3.99 -9.70
N THR A 14 11.35 3.54 -8.48
CA THR A 14 11.05 4.45 -7.35
C THR A 14 11.67 4.05 -6.02
N GLN A 15 12.49 3.01 -5.96
CA GLN A 15 13.17 2.55 -4.74
C GLN A 15 13.90 3.70 -4.03
N LEU A 16 13.83 3.68 -2.70
CA LEU A 16 14.48 4.68 -1.84
C LEU A 16 15.79 4.17 -1.25
N ASP A 17 15.96 2.86 -1.13
CA ASP A 17 17.10 2.20 -0.50
C ASP A 17 17.41 0.89 -1.26
N ASP A 18 18.69 0.67 -1.59
CA ASP A 18 19.17 -0.50 -2.33
C ASP A 18 18.91 -1.83 -1.60
N GLY A 19 18.70 -1.79 -0.27
CA GLY A 19 18.40 -2.95 0.56
C GLY A 19 16.91 -3.31 0.64
N LEU A 20 16.03 -2.46 0.10
CA LEU A 20 14.58 -2.64 0.15
C LEU A 20 13.99 -2.50 -1.26
N PRO A 21 13.77 -3.62 -1.99
CA PRO A 21 13.20 -3.60 -3.33
C PRO A 21 11.69 -3.35 -3.28
N LEU A 22 11.29 -2.20 -2.71
CA LEU A 22 9.92 -1.78 -2.55
C LEU A 22 9.69 -0.43 -3.24
N PRO A 23 8.53 -0.23 -3.89
CA PRO A 23 8.14 1.06 -4.44
C PRO A 23 8.06 2.14 -3.35
N ALA A 24 8.52 3.37 -3.64
CA ALA A 24 8.50 4.48 -2.67
C ALA A 24 7.11 4.74 -2.08
N VAL A 25 6.04 4.54 -2.85
CA VAL A 25 4.66 4.73 -2.39
C VAL A 25 4.34 3.84 -1.18
N VAL A 26 4.84 2.60 -1.16
CA VAL A 26 4.61 1.67 -0.05
C VAL A 26 5.34 2.15 1.19
N ILE A 27 6.63 2.47 1.06
CA ILE A 27 7.48 2.93 2.17
C ILE A 27 6.91 4.22 2.76
N ARG A 28 6.65 5.23 1.94
CA ARG A 28 6.15 6.53 2.41
C ARG A 28 4.77 6.44 3.08
N CYS A 29 3.88 5.61 2.55
CA CYS A 29 2.59 5.37 3.19
C CYS A 29 2.75 4.69 4.55
N ILE A 30 3.61 3.67 4.66
CA ILE A 30 3.85 2.96 5.92
C ILE A 30 4.49 3.88 6.95
N GLU A 31 5.57 4.59 6.59
CA GLU A 31 6.25 5.54 7.48
C GLU A 31 5.29 6.59 8.03
N TYR A 32 4.44 7.17 7.17
CA TYR A 32 3.43 8.14 7.60
C TYR A 32 2.39 7.51 8.54
N LEU A 33 1.93 6.30 8.25
CA LEU A 33 0.91 5.62 9.05
C LEU A 33 1.46 5.12 10.40
N ASP A 34 2.75 4.76 10.45
CA ASP A 34 3.43 4.42 11.70
C ASP A 34 3.58 5.66 12.60
N ASP A 35 3.82 6.84 12.02
CA ASP A 35 3.95 8.08 12.79
C ASP A 35 2.60 8.71 13.16
N GLN A 36 1.63 8.72 12.24
CA GLN A 36 0.38 9.49 12.36
C GLN A 36 -0.89 8.63 12.43
N GLY A 37 -0.83 7.35 12.04
CA GLY A 37 -2.00 6.48 11.87
C GLY A 37 -2.30 5.53 13.02
N LEU A 38 -1.33 5.20 13.87
CA LEU A 38 -1.46 4.13 14.88
C LEU A 38 -2.61 4.33 15.88
N TYR A 39 -2.92 5.59 16.20
CA TYR A 39 -3.99 5.95 17.14
C TYR A 39 -5.27 6.44 16.44
N GLU A 40 -5.30 6.44 15.11
CA GLU A 40 -6.47 6.89 14.33
C GLU A 40 -7.58 5.84 14.39
N ILE A 41 -8.79 6.26 14.78
CA ILE A 41 -9.90 5.34 14.99
C ILE A 41 -10.42 4.82 13.65
N GLY A 42 -10.40 3.50 13.47
CA GLY A 42 -10.92 2.91 12.24
C GLY A 42 -10.01 3.12 11.04
N LEU A 43 -8.71 3.26 11.26
CA LEU A 43 -7.70 3.15 10.20
C LEU A 43 -7.97 1.93 9.32
N TYR A 44 -7.75 2.07 8.01
CA TYR A 44 -8.11 1.09 6.97
C TYR A 44 -9.61 0.77 6.80
N ARG A 45 -10.50 1.14 7.73
CA ARG A 45 -11.96 0.94 7.64
C ARG A 45 -12.71 2.18 7.17
N ILE A 46 -12.43 3.33 7.77
CA ILE A 46 -13.07 4.60 7.44
C ILE A 46 -12.44 5.19 6.17
N PRO A 47 -13.22 5.68 5.18
CA PRO A 47 -12.68 6.30 3.97
C PRO A 47 -12.07 7.67 4.26
N GLY A 48 -11.00 8.01 3.53
CA GLY A 48 -10.41 9.34 3.54
C GLY A 48 -11.36 10.41 3.02
N SER A 49 -11.27 11.61 3.59
CA SER A 49 -12.04 12.76 3.15
C SER A 49 -11.33 13.49 2.02
N SER A 50 -12.02 13.79 0.92
CA SER A 50 -11.48 14.57 -0.21
C SER A 50 -11.36 16.08 0.07
N SER A 51 -11.87 16.56 1.21
CA SER A 51 -11.90 17.98 1.57
C SER A 51 -10.88 18.39 2.62
N ARG A 52 -10.22 17.43 3.28
CA ARG A 52 -9.07 17.69 4.15
C ARG A 52 -7.80 17.51 3.33
N CYS A 53 -6.89 18.46 3.49
CA CYS A 53 -5.54 18.53 2.92
C CYS A 53 -4.86 17.14 2.91
N GLU A 54 -3.95 16.94 1.94
CA GLU A 54 -3.32 15.69 1.48
C GLU A 54 -2.63 14.80 2.56
N THR A 55 -2.78 15.13 3.84
CA THR A 55 -2.20 14.47 5.02
C THR A 55 -3.28 14.05 6.01
N ASP A 56 -4.21 13.19 5.59
CA ASP A 56 -5.19 12.52 6.45
C ASP A 56 -4.84 11.02 6.50
N PRO A 57 -4.72 10.39 7.69
CA PRO A 57 -4.35 8.97 7.78
C PRO A 57 -5.30 8.03 7.04
N HIS A 58 -6.61 8.33 6.99
CA HIS A 58 -7.55 7.51 6.22
C HIS A 58 -7.35 7.65 4.72
N SER A 59 -7.00 8.84 4.23
CA SER A 59 -6.60 9.06 2.84
C SER A 59 -5.32 8.32 2.47
N VAL A 60 -4.29 8.37 3.31
CA VAL A 60 -3.01 7.65 3.07
C VAL A 60 -3.20 6.13 3.13
N ALA A 61 -3.97 5.63 4.08
CA ALA A 61 -4.37 4.22 4.13
C ALA A 61 -5.21 3.82 2.90
N GLY A 62 -6.06 4.72 2.42
CA GLY A 62 -6.81 4.56 1.18
C GLY A 62 -5.89 4.46 -0.04
N LEU A 63 -4.88 5.33 -0.14
CA LEU A 63 -3.87 5.34 -1.20
C LEU A 63 -3.08 4.03 -1.22
N LEU A 64 -2.63 3.54 -0.06
CA LEU A 64 -1.90 2.28 0.03
C LEU A 64 -2.78 1.09 -0.41
N LYS A 65 -4.04 1.04 0.03
CA LYS A 65 -5.00 0.02 -0.43
C LYS A 65 -5.25 0.11 -1.94
N LEU A 66 -5.38 1.32 -2.48
CA LEU A 66 -5.56 1.55 -3.90
C LEU A 66 -4.38 1.02 -4.69
N TYR A 67 -3.16 1.34 -4.25
CA TYR A 67 -1.93 0.86 -4.87
C TYR A 67 -1.89 -0.66 -4.96
N LEU A 68 -2.12 -1.36 -3.84
CA LEU A 68 -2.13 -2.82 -3.80
C LEU A 68 -3.22 -3.44 -4.69
N ARG A 69 -4.38 -2.78 -4.79
CA ARG A 69 -5.50 -3.24 -5.62
C ARG A 69 -5.24 -3.07 -7.13
N GLU A 70 -4.45 -2.08 -7.51
CA GLU A 70 -4.12 -1.81 -8.91
C GLU A 70 -2.89 -2.60 -9.40
N LEU A 71 -2.26 -3.42 -8.56
CA LEU A 71 -1.21 -4.31 -9.02
C LEU A 71 -1.75 -5.30 -10.07
N PRO A 72 -1.00 -5.59 -11.15
CA PRO A 72 -1.43 -6.54 -12.19
C PRO A 72 -1.66 -7.96 -11.67
N SER A 73 -0.87 -8.37 -10.67
CA SER A 73 -1.01 -9.64 -9.95
C SER A 73 -1.30 -9.39 -8.47
N ALA A 74 -2.15 -10.22 -7.87
CA ALA A 74 -2.41 -10.14 -6.43
C ALA A 74 -1.11 -10.35 -5.62
N PRO A 75 -0.93 -9.66 -4.48
CA PRO A 75 0.28 -9.81 -3.65
C PRO A 75 0.49 -11.24 -3.14
N LEU A 76 -0.60 -11.99 -2.93
CA LEU A 76 -0.55 -13.39 -2.52
C LEU A 76 -0.24 -14.35 -3.67
N THR A 77 -0.24 -13.87 -4.91
CA THR A 77 -0.15 -14.66 -6.15
C THR A 77 -1.23 -15.75 -6.27
N ASP A 78 -1.48 -16.23 -7.49
CA ASP A 78 -2.43 -17.34 -7.69
C ASP A 78 -1.90 -18.67 -7.14
N GLU A 79 -0.58 -18.77 -6.95
CA GLU A 79 0.10 -19.97 -6.47
C GLU A 79 -0.09 -20.20 -4.97
N LEU A 80 -0.04 -19.13 -4.14
CA LEU A 80 -0.19 -19.25 -2.69
C LEU A 80 -1.63 -19.07 -2.21
N LEU A 81 -2.54 -18.61 -3.08
CA LEU A 81 -3.95 -18.42 -2.74
C LEU A 81 -4.64 -19.70 -2.21
N PRO A 82 -4.41 -20.92 -2.78
CA PRO A 82 -4.95 -22.15 -2.24
C PRO A 82 -4.44 -22.47 -0.83
N GLU A 83 -3.16 -22.20 -0.55
CA GLU A 83 -2.56 -22.41 0.77
C GLU A 83 -3.14 -21.45 1.80
N PHE A 84 -3.32 -20.18 1.41
CA PHE A 84 -3.95 -19.17 2.25
C PHE A 84 -5.40 -19.54 2.60
N ASN A 85 -6.18 -19.98 1.60
CA ASN A 85 -7.58 -20.39 1.81
C ASN A 85 -7.74 -21.66 2.66
N ALA A 86 -6.69 -22.48 2.80
CA ALA A 86 -6.75 -23.70 3.60
C ALA A 86 -6.67 -23.43 5.12
N VAL A 87 -6.25 -22.23 5.54
CA VAL A 87 -6.01 -21.87 6.96
C VAL A 87 -6.93 -20.77 7.49
N VAL A 88 -7.85 -20.26 6.65
CA VAL A 88 -8.86 -19.25 7.00
C VAL A 88 -10.23 -19.90 7.09
#